data_AF-A0A662S3I4-F1
#
_entry.id   AF-A0A662S3I4-F1
#
_cell.length_a   1.000
_cell.length_b   1.000
_cell.length_c   1.000
_cell.angle_alpha   90.00
_cell.angle_beta   90.00
_cell.angle_gamma   90.00
#
_symmetry.space_group_name_H-M   'P 1'
#
loop_
_entity.id
_entity.type
_entity.pdbx_description
1 polymer ?
#
loop_
_entity_poly.entity_id
_entity_poly.type
_entity_poly.pdbx_seq_one_letter_code
_entity_poly.pdbx_strand_id
1 'polypeptide(L)'
;MPVERFGDVIYTREKEAELGGEKHTPHIEAPDKVKSGEEFEVTVIVGKDIPHPNTVEHHIKWIQVFIREDDRPHNPVHVATFDLGPTYAEPKVTFKMRLKKSSTLYAIEYC
;
A
#
# COMPACT_ATOMS: atom_id res chain seq x y z
N MET A 1 27.02 15.61 4.68
CA MET A 1 25.60 15.37 4.31
C MET A 1 24.89 14.98 5.58
N PRO A 2 23.72 15.57 5.89
CA PRO A 2 22.93 15.13 7.04
C PRO A 2 22.51 13.66 6.84
N VAL A 3 22.42 12.91 7.94
CA VAL A 3 21.94 11.52 7.94
C VAL A 3 20.58 11.54 8.65
N GLU A 4 19.54 11.20 7.92
CA GLU A 4 18.17 11.03 8.43
C GLU A 4 17.73 9.57 8.30
N ARG A 5 16.70 9.17 9.04
CA ARG A 5 16.16 7.81 8.91
C ARG A 5 15.30 7.76 7.67
N PHE A 6 15.47 6.74 6.84
CA PHE A 6 14.64 6.55 5.64
C PHE A 6 13.14 6.47 5.95
N GLY A 7 12.75 5.94 7.11
CA GLY A 7 11.34 5.93 7.53
C GLY A 7 10.73 7.32 7.71
N ASP A 8 11.54 8.33 8.02
CA ASP A 8 11.07 9.70 8.28
C ASP A 8 10.68 10.44 6.98
N VAL A 9 11.11 9.92 5.82
CA VAL A 9 10.73 10.47 4.50
C VAL A 9 9.52 9.78 3.87
N ILE A 10 8.97 8.74 4.51
CA ILE A 10 7.71 8.11 4.08
C ILE A 10 6.55 9.00 4.49
N TYR A 11 5.68 9.34 3.54
CA TYR A 11 4.51 10.18 3.79
C TYR A 11 3.42 9.33 4.44
N THR A 12 3.06 9.65 5.68
CA THR A 12 1.91 9.02 6.33
C THR A 12 0.61 9.59 5.78
N ARG A 13 -0.49 8.89 6.01
CA ARG A 13 -1.82 9.37 5.64
C ARG A 13 -2.10 10.77 6.20
N GLU A 14 -1.73 11.01 7.45
CA GLU A 14 -1.95 12.27 8.15
C GLU A 14 -1.13 13.39 7.50
N LYS A 15 0.16 13.12 7.22
CA LYS A 15 1.05 14.08 6.56
C LYS A 15 0.54 14.46 5.17
N GLU A 16 0.04 13.51 4.40
CA GLU A 16 -0.50 13.80 3.08
C GLU A 16 -1.82 14.58 3.13
N ALA A 17 -2.66 14.30 4.13
CA ALA A 17 -3.88 15.08 4.37
C ALA A 17 -3.57 16.56 4.68
N GLU A 18 -2.49 16.85 5.41
CA GLU A 18 -2.02 18.22 5.68
C GLU A 18 -1.58 18.97 4.40
N LEU A 19 -1.12 18.24 3.38
CA LEU A 19 -0.65 18.79 2.11
C LEU A 19 -1.78 19.05 1.09
N GLY A 20 -3.03 18.82 1.47
CA GLY A 20 -4.20 19.29 0.72
C GLY A 20 -4.76 18.31 -0.31
N GLY A 21 -4.48 17.00 -0.19
CA GLY A 21 -5.25 16.00 -0.94
C GLY A 21 -4.80 14.55 -0.77
N GLU A 22 -5.75 13.62 -0.65
CA GLU A 22 -5.51 12.16 -0.63
C GLU A 22 -5.33 11.60 -2.07
N LYS A 23 -4.32 12.08 -2.82
CA LYS A 23 -4.02 11.54 -4.16
C LYS A 23 -3.05 10.35 -4.14
N HIS A 24 -2.13 10.35 -3.18
CA HIS A 24 -1.05 9.36 -3.11
C HIS A 24 -1.27 8.28 -2.04
N THR A 25 -1.96 8.61 -0.93
CA THR A 25 -2.23 7.64 0.14
C THR A 25 -2.97 6.41 -0.41
N PRO A 26 -2.40 5.19 -0.31
CA PRO A 26 -3.08 3.98 -0.75
C PRO A 26 -4.34 3.71 0.09
N HIS A 27 -5.46 3.50 -0.58
CA HIS A 27 -6.70 3.04 0.02
C HIS A 27 -6.75 1.50 -0.02
N ILE A 28 -6.98 0.88 1.14
CA ILE A 28 -7.03 -0.58 1.28
C ILE A 28 -8.47 -1.02 1.53
N GLU A 29 -8.98 -1.87 0.65
CA GLU A 29 -10.24 -2.60 0.83
C GLU A 29 -9.94 -4.05 1.16
N ALA A 30 -10.35 -4.50 2.35
CA ALA A 30 -10.22 -5.88 2.80
C ALA A 30 -11.30 -6.19 3.84
N PRO A 31 -11.66 -7.47 4.05
CA PRO A 31 -12.58 -7.84 5.12
C PRO A 31 -11.99 -7.52 6.51
N ASP A 32 -12.81 -7.02 7.42
CA ASP A 32 -12.41 -6.76 8.82
C ASP A 32 -11.98 -8.03 9.57
N LYS A 33 -12.54 -9.18 9.16
CA LYS A 33 -12.30 -10.49 9.77
C LYS A 33 -12.25 -11.55 8.70
N VAL A 34 -11.28 -12.44 8.83
CA VAL A 34 -11.06 -13.59 7.95
C VAL A 34 -10.80 -14.82 8.81
N LYS A 35 -11.12 -16.01 8.28
CA LYS A 35 -10.79 -17.26 8.97
C LYS A 35 -9.33 -17.61 8.75
N SER A 36 -8.69 -18.13 9.80
CA SER A 36 -7.28 -18.51 9.73
C SER A 36 -7.05 -19.55 8.62
N GLY A 37 -6.10 -19.26 7.73
CA GLY A 37 -5.72 -20.11 6.60
C GLY A 37 -6.63 -20.04 5.37
N GLU A 38 -7.78 -19.36 5.43
CA GLU A 38 -8.65 -19.16 4.27
C GLU A 38 -8.15 -18.00 3.40
N GLU A 39 -8.36 -18.10 2.09
CA GLU A 39 -8.08 -17.01 1.17
C GLU A 39 -9.13 -15.91 1.31
N PHE A 40 -8.66 -14.67 1.27
CA PHE A 40 -9.51 -13.50 1.13
C PHE A 40 -8.87 -12.54 0.14
N GLU A 41 -9.70 -11.67 -0.41
CA GLU A 41 -9.30 -10.67 -1.39
C GLU A 41 -8.91 -9.36 -0.69
N VAL A 42 -7.86 -8.73 -1.21
CA VAL A 42 -7.41 -7.40 -0.83
C VAL A 42 -7.32 -6.58 -2.10
N THR A 43 -7.89 -5.38 -2.08
CA THR A 43 -7.74 -4.39 -3.14
C THR A 43 -7.02 -3.16 -2.59
N VAL A 44 -5.95 -2.73 -3.26
CA VAL A 44 -5.24 -1.49 -2.95
C VAL A 44 -5.40 -0.52 -4.12
N ILE A 45 -5.81 0.72 -3.83
CA ILE A 45 -6.13 1.75 -4.82
C ILE A 45 -5.41 3.04 -4.45
N VAL A 46 -4.65 3.64 -5.36
CA VAL A 46 -4.12 5.00 -5.22
C VAL A 46 -4.97 5.96 -6.04
N GLY A 47 -5.32 7.11 -5.49
CA GLY A 47 -6.21 8.09 -6.14
C GLY A 47 -7.67 7.65 -6.23
N LYS A 48 -8.19 6.96 -5.21
CA LYS A 48 -9.57 6.44 -5.17
C LYS A 48 -10.63 7.54 -5.33
N ASP A 49 -10.52 8.62 -4.55
CA ASP A 49 -11.48 9.72 -4.58
C ASP A 49 -11.06 10.82 -5.57
N ILE A 50 -9.75 11.06 -5.70
CA ILE A 50 -9.18 12.00 -6.65
C ILE A 50 -8.11 11.27 -7.47
N PRO A 51 -8.34 11.02 -8.77
CA PRO A 51 -7.40 10.29 -9.61
C PRO A 51 -6.00 10.90 -9.61
N HIS A 52 -4.99 10.04 -9.45
CA HIS A 52 -3.60 10.39 -9.65
C HIS A 52 -3.28 10.40 -11.17
N PRO A 53 -2.39 11.28 -11.66
CA PRO A 53 -1.91 11.20 -13.03
C PRO A 53 -1.36 9.82 -13.41
N ASN A 54 -1.59 9.40 -14.66
CA ASN A 54 -1.06 8.15 -15.19
C ASN A 54 -0.48 8.39 -16.59
N THR A 55 0.64 9.10 -16.65
CA THR A 55 1.38 9.37 -17.90
C THR A 55 2.77 8.76 -17.83
N VAL A 56 3.50 8.77 -18.94
CA VAL A 56 4.91 8.35 -18.97
C VAL A 56 5.76 9.18 -17.99
N GLU A 57 5.46 10.46 -17.85
CA GLU A 57 6.20 11.42 -17.03
C GLU A 57 5.80 11.38 -15.55
N HIS A 58 4.57 10.99 -15.24
CA HIS A 58 4.03 11.03 -13.87
C HIS A 58 2.95 9.96 -13.67
N HIS A 59 3.31 8.90 -12.94
CA HIS A 59 2.46 7.74 -12.64
C HIS A 59 2.93 7.07 -11.36
N ILE A 60 2.06 6.27 -10.75
CA ILE A 60 2.47 5.38 -9.66
C ILE A 60 3.27 4.23 -10.27
N LYS A 61 4.53 4.08 -9.89
CA LYS A 61 5.45 3.06 -10.42
C LYS A 61 5.17 1.69 -9.84
N TRP A 62 4.88 1.62 -8.55
CA TRP A 62 4.59 0.38 -7.87
C TRP A 62 3.74 0.55 -6.62
N ILE A 63 3.11 -0.54 -6.19
CA ILE A 63 2.45 -0.70 -4.88
C ILE A 63 3.07 -1.91 -4.19
N GLN A 64 3.50 -1.74 -2.95
CA GLN A 64 3.97 -2.81 -2.07
C GLN A 64 3.03 -3.00 -0.90
N VAL A 65 2.78 -4.26 -0.57
CA VAL A 65 1.92 -4.63 0.55
C VAL A 65 2.72 -5.40 1.58
N PHE A 66 2.54 -5.04 2.84
CA PHE A 66 3.21 -5.62 3.98
C PHE A 66 2.21 -5.96 5.08
N ILE A 67 2.57 -6.91 5.94
CA ILE A 67 1.86 -7.14 7.20
C ILE A 67 2.79 -7.05 8.40
N ARG A 68 2.28 -6.56 9.53
CA ARG A 68 2.85 -6.79 10.86
C ARG A 68 2.00 -7.84 11.55
N GLU A 69 2.57 -9.01 11.77
CA GLU A 69 1.92 -10.10 12.51
C GLU A 69 2.17 -9.91 14.01
N ASP A 70 1.11 -9.93 14.84
CA ASP A 70 1.16 -9.48 16.25
C ASP A 70 2.20 -10.22 17.12
N ASP A 71 2.39 -11.52 16.90
CA ASP A 71 3.30 -12.36 17.69
C ASP A 71 4.64 -12.65 16.98
N ARG A 72 4.92 -12.02 15.83
CA ARG A 72 6.13 -12.29 15.05
C ARG A 72 7.31 -11.43 15.56
N PRO A 73 8.44 -12.02 15.98
CA PRO A 73 9.58 -11.26 16.54
C PRO A 73 10.22 -10.26 15.58
N HIS A 74 10.20 -10.57 14.28
CA HIS A 74 10.72 -9.70 13.24
C HIS A 74 9.57 -9.29 12.33
N ASN A 75 9.43 -8.00 12.06
CA ASN A 75 8.38 -7.43 11.21
C ASN A 75 8.98 -6.28 10.38
N PRO A 76 8.36 -5.92 9.25
CA PRO A 76 7.16 -6.54 8.66
C PRO A 76 7.45 -7.83 7.85
N VAL A 77 6.39 -8.48 7.36
CA VAL A 77 6.43 -9.49 6.28
C VAL A 77 6.04 -8.78 4.98
N HIS A 78 6.85 -8.92 3.93
CA HIS A 78 6.46 -8.53 2.58
C HIS A 78 5.45 -9.53 2.01
N VAL A 79 4.33 -9.02 1.52
CA VAL A 79 3.24 -9.83 0.94
C VAL A 79 3.34 -9.86 -0.57
N ALA A 80 3.46 -8.68 -1.19
CA ALA A 80 3.48 -8.53 -2.64
C ALA A 80 4.09 -7.20 -3.07
N THR A 81 4.62 -7.19 -4.29
CA THR A 81 4.95 -5.98 -5.05
C THR A 81 4.22 -6.06 -6.37
N PHE A 82 3.62 -4.96 -6.79
CA PHE A 82 2.99 -4.81 -8.08
C PHE A 82 3.64 -3.64 -8.81
N ASP A 83 4.38 -3.92 -9.88
CA ASP A 83 4.91 -2.90 -10.78
C ASP A 83 3.83 -2.49 -11.78
N LEU A 84 3.71 -1.19 -12.04
CA LEU A 84 2.64 -0.59 -12.83
C LEU A 84 3.27 0.14 -14.01
N GLY A 85 2.95 -0.33 -15.22
CA GLY A 85 3.40 0.33 -16.43
C GLY A 85 2.68 1.68 -16.60
N PRO A 86 3.41 2.78 -16.88
CA PRO A 86 2.80 4.09 -17.09
C PRO A 86 1.74 4.04 -18.17
N THR A 87 0.69 4.84 -18.05
CA THR A 87 -0.39 5.00 -19.05
C THR A 87 -1.30 3.78 -19.25
N TYR A 88 -0.82 2.57 -18.92
CA TYR A 88 -1.53 1.32 -19.21
C TYR A 88 -2.05 0.61 -17.96
N ALA A 89 -1.28 0.61 -16.87
CA ALA A 89 -1.69 0.02 -15.61
C ALA A 89 -2.26 1.11 -14.71
N GLU A 90 -3.54 0.99 -14.37
CA GLU A 90 -4.13 1.82 -13.33
C GLU A 90 -3.57 1.42 -11.96
N PRO A 91 -3.39 2.36 -11.01
CA PRO A 91 -2.85 2.06 -9.69
C PRO A 91 -3.92 1.45 -8.77
N LYS A 92 -4.47 0.33 -9.23
CA LYS A 92 -5.47 -0.49 -8.57
C LYS A 92 -5.07 -1.95 -8.74
N VAL A 93 -4.77 -2.60 -7.63
CA VAL A 93 -4.35 -4.00 -7.61
C VAL A 93 -5.25 -4.80 -6.68
N THR A 94 -5.74 -5.94 -7.19
CA THR A 94 -6.57 -6.88 -6.44
C THR A 94 -5.86 -8.22 -6.41
N PHE A 95 -5.66 -8.77 -5.23
CA PHE A 95 -4.96 -10.04 -5.05
C PHE A 95 -5.54 -10.82 -3.87
N LYS A 96 -5.25 -12.11 -3.82
CA LYS A 96 -5.65 -12.98 -2.72
C LYS A 96 -4.48 -13.25 -1.80
N MET A 97 -4.75 -13.25 -0.50
CA MET A 97 -3.78 -13.67 0.51
C MET A 97 -4.45 -14.51 1.60
N ARG A 98 -3.62 -15.12 2.45
CA ARG A 98 -4.05 -15.90 3.62
C ARG A 98 -3.35 -15.35 4.86
N LEU A 99 -4.03 -15.36 5.99
CA LEU A 99 -3.45 -15.03 7.30
C LEU A 99 -3.61 -16.22 8.24
N LYS A 100 -2.58 -16.49 9.04
CA LYS A 100 -2.64 -17.49 10.11
C LYS A 100 -2.90 -16.87 11.49
N LYS A 101 -2.61 -15.58 11.62
CA LYS A 101 -2.61 -14.79 12.85
C LYS A 101 -3.17 -13.41 12.57
N SER A 102 -3.70 -12.77 13.62
CA SER A 102 -4.06 -11.35 13.56
C SER A 102 -2.86 -10.52 13.09
N SER A 103 -3.13 -9.63 12.15
CA SER A 103 -2.10 -8.85 11.47
C SER A 103 -2.62 -7.47 11.15
N THR A 104 -1.72 -6.48 11.15
CA THR A 104 -1.97 -5.15 10.59
C THR A 104 -1.47 -5.13 9.16
N LEU A 105 -2.31 -4.72 8.21
CA LEU A 105 -1.96 -4.59 6.79
C LEU A 105 -1.45 -3.16 6.52
N TYR A 106 -0.39 -3.06 5.74
CA TYR A 106 0.20 -1.79 5.30
C TYR A 106 0.36 -1.82 3.78
N ALA A 107 0.11 -0.68 3.14
CA ALA A 107 0.44 -0.47 1.74
C ALA A 107 1.30 0.78 1.61
N ILE A 108 2.29 0.72 0.74
CA ILE A 108 3.14 1.85 0.35
C ILE A 108 3.23 1.87 -1.16
N GLU A 109 3.21 3.07 -1.73
CA GLU A 109 3.34 3.30 -3.16
C GLU A 109 4.57 4.15 -3.45
N TYR A 110 4.92 4.25 -4.72
CA TYR A 110 5.91 5.21 -5.18
C TYR A 110 5.47 5.85 -6.49
N CYS A 111 5.28 7.16 -6.45
CA CYS A 111 5.02 8.04 -7.58
C CYS A 111 6.31 8.42 -8.32
#